data_AF-E0RV91-F1
#
_entry.id   AF-E0RV91-F1
#
_cell.length_a   1.000
_cell.length_b   1.000
_cell.length_c   1.000
_cell.angle_alpha   90.00
_cell.angle_beta   90.00
_cell.angle_gamma   90.00
#
_symmetry.space_group_name_H-M   'P 1'
#
loop_
_entity.id
_entity.type
_entity.pdbx_description
1 polymer ?
#
loop_
_entity_poly.entity_id
_entity_poly.type
_entity_poly.pdbx_seq_one_letter_code
_entity_poly.pdbx_strand_id
1 'polypeptide(L)'
;MGLFEVLLLAVGLAMDAFAVSICKGLAAGKVTKKEYLLCGVWFGTFQAFMPLIGYLVGSNFVKLISMVAPWVAFILLSLIGGNMIKEALGPEEEVSPGFDVKTMFMMAIATSIDALAVGITFVAVPVRIIDSGSLTNVVIAVIIIGIITCIISMAGVRIGSVFGDRYKAGSEIMGGTILMFIGFRALITHLDSSNTLADTDTIFGMLIPLIGTLLGALIIYAQKVQLSDKMRAVLVGFSTGIMLSVAVWGMIEPAVDGISVDAHKGIISVTIFFCVGVILQVLLDKFVPHTHVYSDITEGPESKLSPMVKAVLKEVIHHIPEGIALGAIYAAHFMKTEWISTTVALVLAIAIALQNIPEALSVSLWLRGAGAKTGKAFLMGVVSGAPIPLLGIITVVLIVLFPGLLPYIMSVSGGALVYTTIEEIPQIALKQDNDRGALAFTVGFAAVMLMIFI
;
A
#
# COMPACT_ATOMS: atom_id res chain seq x y z
N MET A 1 16.55 6.78 -10.37
CA MET A 1 16.09 6.62 -8.98
C MET A 1 16.77 7.66 -8.12
N GLY A 2 16.00 8.51 -7.45
CA GLY A 2 16.50 9.44 -6.45
C GLY A 2 16.77 8.77 -5.10
N LEU A 3 17.09 9.59 -4.09
CA LEU A 3 17.35 9.12 -2.73
C LEU A 3 16.15 8.41 -2.11
N PHE A 4 14.95 8.93 -2.33
CA PHE A 4 13.74 8.42 -1.69
C PHE A 4 13.36 7.02 -2.18
N GLU A 5 13.49 6.71 -3.47
CA GLU A 5 13.24 5.35 -3.96
C GLU A 5 14.32 4.39 -3.52
N VAL A 6 15.56 4.85 -3.36
CA VAL A 6 16.63 4.02 -2.78
C VAL A 6 16.30 3.68 -1.32
N LEU A 7 15.72 4.60 -0.54
CA LEU A 7 15.27 4.33 0.82
C LEU A 7 14.14 3.30 0.85
N LEU A 8 13.12 3.42 -0.01
CA LEU A 8 12.06 2.39 -0.08
C LEU A 8 12.55 1.06 -0.58
N LEU A 9 13.40 1.06 -1.61
CA LEU A 9 14.01 -0.15 -2.13
C LEU A 9 14.82 -0.84 -1.04
N ALA A 10 15.56 -0.07 -0.23
CA ALA A 10 16.30 -0.59 0.92
C ALA A 10 15.38 -1.22 1.97
N VAL A 11 14.23 -0.60 2.27
CA VAL A 11 13.24 -1.18 3.18
C VAL A 11 12.63 -2.45 2.58
N GLY A 12 12.22 -2.43 1.30
CA GLY A 12 11.63 -3.58 0.62
C GLY A 12 12.60 -4.77 0.56
N LEU A 13 13.84 -4.55 0.14
CA LEU A 13 14.90 -5.56 0.11
C LEU A 13 15.27 -6.07 1.50
N ALA A 14 15.13 -5.25 2.55
CA ALA A 14 15.44 -5.70 3.90
C ALA A 14 14.43 -6.70 4.47
N MET A 15 13.29 -6.92 3.80
CA MET A 15 12.19 -7.71 4.37
C MET A 15 12.46 -9.21 4.47
N ASP A 16 13.18 -9.81 3.53
CA ASP A 16 13.57 -11.23 3.61
C ASP A 16 14.57 -11.46 4.74
N ALA A 17 15.57 -10.58 4.83
CA ALA A 17 16.52 -10.55 5.94
C ALA A 17 15.83 -10.32 7.30
N PHE A 18 14.80 -9.47 7.34
CA PHE A 18 13.99 -9.21 8.53
C PHE A 18 13.17 -10.43 8.94
N ALA A 19 12.51 -11.10 7.99
CA ALA A 19 11.71 -12.31 8.23
C ALA A 19 12.57 -13.43 8.82
N VAL A 20 13.74 -13.68 8.24
CA VAL A 20 14.70 -14.67 8.77
C VAL A 20 15.25 -14.23 10.12
N SER A 21 15.53 -12.94 10.31
CA SER A 21 15.97 -12.39 11.60
C SER A 21 14.94 -12.58 12.71
N ILE A 22 13.64 -12.43 12.41
CA ILE A 22 12.55 -12.74 13.33
C ILE A 22 12.59 -14.22 13.71
N CYS A 23 12.66 -15.13 12.74
CA CYS A 23 12.73 -16.58 12.99
C CYS A 23 13.93 -16.98 13.86
N LYS A 24 15.09 -16.33 13.65
CA LYS A 24 16.28 -16.49 14.48
C LYS A 24 16.07 -16.00 15.91
N GLY A 25 15.47 -14.82 16.07
CA GLY A 25 15.13 -14.28 17.38
C GLY A 25 14.18 -15.21 18.15
N LEU A 26 13.24 -15.82 17.44
CA LEU A 26 12.26 -16.75 17.97
C LEU A 26 12.87 -18.06 18.43
N ALA A 27 13.63 -18.71 17.55
CA ALA A 27 14.28 -19.98 17.84
C ALA A 27 15.29 -19.85 19.00
N ALA A 28 15.92 -18.69 19.14
CA ALA A 28 16.89 -18.43 20.20
C ALA A 28 16.24 -18.03 21.55
N GLY A 29 15.03 -17.45 21.54
CA GLY A 29 14.30 -17.02 22.74
C GLY A 29 14.97 -15.87 23.51
N LYS A 30 16.08 -16.14 24.21
CA LYS A 30 16.90 -15.11 24.87
C LYS A 30 18.13 -14.81 24.03
N VAL A 31 18.11 -13.68 23.36
CA VAL A 31 19.19 -13.26 22.45
C VAL A 31 20.14 -12.28 23.13
N THR A 32 21.44 -12.47 22.94
CA THR A 32 22.53 -11.63 23.46
C THR A 32 22.84 -10.45 22.53
N LYS A 33 23.40 -9.36 23.07
CA LYS A 33 23.87 -8.18 22.30
C LYS A 33 24.74 -8.53 21.08
N LYS A 34 25.53 -9.61 21.19
CA LYS A 34 26.40 -10.09 20.11
C LYS A 34 25.61 -10.70 18.96
N GLU A 35 24.57 -11.47 19.24
CA GLU A 35 23.75 -12.14 18.23
C GLU A 35 22.88 -11.15 17.43
N TYR A 36 22.35 -10.10 18.09
CA TYR A 36 21.73 -8.98 17.38
C TYR A 36 22.67 -8.37 16.33
N LEU A 37 23.87 -8.00 16.79
CA LEU A 37 24.86 -7.35 15.94
C LEU A 37 25.34 -8.27 14.83
N LEU A 38 25.55 -9.56 15.14
CA LEU A 38 25.98 -10.56 14.17
C LEU A 38 24.95 -10.71 13.04
N CYS A 39 23.67 -10.81 13.38
CA CYS A 39 22.56 -10.91 12.42
C CYS A 39 22.50 -9.68 11.51
N GLY A 40 22.54 -8.48 12.11
CA GLY A 40 22.55 -7.21 11.36
C GLY A 40 23.74 -7.10 10.40
N VAL A 41 24.95 -7.44 10.87
CA VAL A 41 26.16 -7.35 10.05
C VAL A 41 26.13 -8.33 8.90
N TRP A 42 25.73 -9.59 9.12
CA TRP A 42 25.63 -10.58 8.04
C TRP A 42 24.64 -10.14 6.96
N PHE A 43 23.39 -9.87 7.35
CA PHE A 43 22.38 -9.49 6.36
C PHE A 43 22.66 -8.14 5.72
N GLY A 44 23.08 -7.13 6.48
CA GLY A 44 23.43 -5.82 5.94
C GLY A 44 24.60 -5.87 4.95
N THR A 45 25.62 -6.70 5.23
CA THR A 45 26.77 -6.82 4.32
C THR A 45 26.39 -7.52 3.03
N PHE A 46 25.63 -8.63 3.09
CA PHE A 46 25.22 -9.35 1.89
C PHE A 46 24.20 -8.57 1.05
N GLN A 47 23.26 -7.88 1.68
CA GLN A 47 22.30 -7.01 0.99
C GLN A 47 22.94 -5.77 0.38
N ALA A 48 24.13 -5.36 0.84
CA ALA A 48 24.94 -4.36 0.15
C ALA A 48 25.76 -4.99 -1.00
N PHE A 49 26.42 -6.11 -0.73
CA PHE A 49 27.34 -6.72 -1.68
C PHE A 49 26.65 -7.25 -2.94
N MET A 50 25.47 -7.85 -2.81
CA MET A 50 24.75 -8.45 -3.93
C MET A 50 24.29 -7.43 -4.98
N PRO A 51 23.64 -6.30 -4.64
CA PRO A 51 23.32 -5.27 -5.63
C PRO A 51 24.55 -4.70 -6.34
N LEU A 52 25.70 -4.60 -5.65
CA LEU A 52 26.94 -4.15 -6.28
C LEU A 52 27.42 -5.16 -7.33
N ILE A 53 27.43 -6.46 -7.01
CA ILE A 53 27.74 -7.51 -8.00
C ILE A 53 26.76 -7.44 -9.17
N GLY A 54 25.46 -7.32 -8.89
CA GLY A 54 24.42 -7.26 -9.90
C GLY A 54 24.63 -6.09 -10.87
N TYR A 55 25.00 -4.93 -10.34
CA TYR A 55 25.34 -3.75 -11.14
C TYR A 55 26.58 -3.99 -12.02
N LEU A 56 27.66 -4.54 -11.44
CA LEU A 56 28.88 -4.84 -12.19
C LEU A 56 28.63 -5.85 -13.32
N VAL A 57 27.89 -6.93 -13.04
CA VAL A 57 27.50 -7.93 -14.04
C VAL A 57 26.64 -7.29 -15.12
N GLY A 58 25.59 -6.55 -14.74
CA GLY A 58 24.68 -5.90 -15.66
C GLY A 58 25.35 -4.83 -16.53
N SER A 59 26.37 -4.14 -16.00
CA SER A 59 27.09 -3.09 -16.72
C SER A 59 27.84 -3.59 -17.97
N ASN A 60 28.14 -4.89 -18.05
CA ASN A 60 28.74 -5.49 -19.25
C ASN A 60 27.74 -5.68 -20.39
N PHE A 61 26.44 -5.61 -20.12
CA PHE A 61 25.36 -5.88 -21.07
C PHE A 61 24.50 -4.63 -21.35
N VAL A 62 25.00 -3.43 -21.05
CA VAL A 62 24.27 -2.15 -21.17
C VAL A 62 23.53 -2.00 -22.49
N LYS A 63 24.17 -2.27 -23.64
CA LYS A 63 23.52 -2.11 -24.97
C LYS A 63 22.32 -3.04 -25.18
N LEU A 64 22.34 -4.24 -24.61
CA LEU A 64 21.22 -5.18 -24.68
C LEU A 64 20.12 -4.82 -23.67
N ILE A 65 20.53 -4.35 -22.48
CA ILE A 65 19.63 -4.02 -21.37
C ILE A 65 18.91 -2.70 -21.60
N SER A 66 19.55 -1.64 -22.11
CA SER A 66 18.96 -0.30 -22.16
C SER A 66 17.68 -0.16 -23.01
N MET A 67 17.45 -1.05 -23.98
CA MET A 67 16.23 -1.01 -24.82
C MET A 67 15.05 -1.77 -24.19
N VAL A 68 15.33 -2.74 -23.31
CA VAL A 68 14.31 -3.56 -22.62
C VAL A 68 14.28 -3.33 -21.11
N ALA A 69 15.12 -2.42 -20.62
CA ALA A 69 15.47 -2.21 -19.22
C ALA A 69 14.24 -2.03 -18.29
N PRO A 70 13.26 -1.20 -18.65
CA PRO A 70 12.06 -1.02 -17.82
C PRO A 70 11.17 -2.26 -17.79
N TRP A 71 11.08 -2.98 -18.90
CA TRP A 71 10.36 -4.26 -18.99
C TRP A 71 11.04 -5.35 -18.16
N VAL A 72 12.38 -5.41 -18.20
CA VAL A 72 13.17 -6.32 -17.38
C VAL A 72 12.99 -6.00 -15.89
N ALA A 73 13.08 -4.72 -15.49
CA ALA A 73 12.86 -4.30 -14.12
C ALA A 73 11.45 -4.65 -13.63
N PHE A 74 10.42 -4.39 -14.43
CA PHE A 74 9.04 -4.77 -14.13
C PHE A 74 8.89 -6.28 -13.93
N ILE A 75 9.27 -7.08 -14.92
CA ILE A 75 9.14 -8.55 -14.86
C ILE A 75 9.87 -9.11 -13.64
N LEU A 76 11.12 -8.67 -13.43
CA LEU A 76 11.98 -9.21 -12.41
C LEU A 76 11.51 -8.83 -11.00
N LEU A 77 11.13 -7.57 -10.78
CA LEU A 77 10.59 -7.10 -9.50
C LEU A 77 9.20 -7.68 -9.21
N SER A 78 8.36 -7.86 -10.24
CA SER A 78 7.06 -8.53 -10.09
C SER A 78 7.20 -10.01 -9.74
N LEU A 79 8.17 -10.72 -10.35
CA LEU A 79 8.44 -12.12 -10.04
C LEU A 79 8.99 -12.31 -8.63
N ILE A 80 9.95 -11.47 -8.22
CA ILE A 80 10.49 -11.50 -6.86
C ILE A 80 9.39 -11.18 -5.84
N GLY A 81 8.67 -10.07 -6.05
CA GLY A 81 7.61 -9.68 -5.12
C GLY A 81 6.46 -10.70 -5.03
N GLY A 82 6.12 -11.36 -6.15
CA GLY A 82 5.17 -12.46 -6.17
C GLY A 82 5.67 -13.72 -5.45
N ASN A 83 6.96 -14.04 -5.55
CA ASN A 83 7.57 -15.16 -4.82
C ASN A 83 7.60 -14.90 -3.31
N MET A 84 7.93 -13.68 -2.87
CA MET A 84 7.88 -13.31 -1.45
C MET A 84 6.47 -13.46 -0.86
N ILE A 85 5.44 -13.03 -1.60
CA ILE A 85 4.05 -13.21 -1.19
C ILE A 85 3.68 -14.70 -1.15
N LYS A 86 4.17 -15.49 -2.10
CA LYS A 86 3.94 -16.94 -2.15
C LYS A 86 4.59 -17.67 -0.97
N GLU A 87 5.81 -17.31 -0.60
CA GLU A 87 6.54 -17.89 0.54
C GLU A 87 5.85 -17.57 1.87
N ALA A 88 5.35 -16.35 2.02
CA ALA A 88 4.58 -15.94 3.20
C ALA A 88 3.25 -16.70 3.37
N LEU A 89 2.71 -17.24 2.29
CA LEU A 89 1.50 -18.07 2.27
C LEU A 89 1.81 -19.58 2.36
N GLY A 90 3.09 -19.96 2.30
CA GLY A 90 3.58 -21.32 2.37
C GLY A 90 3.70 -21.86 3.80
N PRO A 91 3.97 -23.18 3.96
CA PRO A 91 4.20 -23.78 5.27
C PRO A 91 5.46 -23.20 5.95
N GLU A 92 5.39 -22.98 7.26
CA GLU A 92 6.49 -22.43 8.06
C GLU A 92 7.69 -23.40 8.08
N GLU A 93 8.82 -22.99 7.51
CA GLU A 93 10.08 -23.74 7.61
C GLU A 93 10.71 -23.59 9.01
N GLU A 94 11.08 -24.70 9.64
CA GLU A 94 11.78 -24.70 10.92
C GLU A 94 13.19 -24.12 10.79
N VAL A 95 13.42 -22.97 11.44
CA VAL A 95 14.73 -22.29 11.42
C VAL A 95 15.57 -22.74 12.61
N SER A 96 16.79 -23.23 12.33
CA SER A 96 17.73 -23.64 13.37
C SER A 96 18.14 -22.45 14.27
N PRO A 97 18.20 -22.63 15.60
CA PRO A 97 18.49 -21.56 16.56
C PRO A 97 19.94 -21.05 16.53
N GLY A 98 20.87 -21.76 15.89
CA GLY A 98 22.31 -21.46 15.94
C GLY A 98 22.70 -20.21 15.12
N PHE A 99 23.47 -19.30 15.71
CA PHE A 99 24.10 -18.15 15.02
C PHE A 99 25.52 -18.49 14.50
N ASP A 100 25.80 -19.76 14.22
CA ASP A 100 27.11 -20.16 13.71
C ASP A 100 27.38 -19.58 12.31
N VAL A 101 28.66 -19.39 11.99
CA VAL A 101 29.10 -18.74 10.75
C VAL A 101 28.56 -19.44 9.50
N LYS A 102 28.47 -20.78 9.50
CA LYS A 102 28.01 -21.54 8.33
C LYS A 102 26.53 -21.31 8.08
N THR A 103 25.72 -21.36 9.14
CA THR A 103 24.27 -21.08 9.06
C THR A 103 24.01 -19.63 8.67
N MET A 104 24.71 -18.68 9.28
CA MET A 104 24.57 -17.25 8.94
C MET A 104 24.98 -16.94 7.50
N PHE A 105 26.07 -17.52 7.01
CA PHE A 105 26.53 -17.37 5.63
C PHE A 105 25.53 -17.93 4.61
N MET A 106 25.02 -19.15 4.84
CA MET A 106 24.04 -19.79 3.95
C MET A 106 22.76 -18.96 3.82
N MET A 107 22.19 -18.49 4.93
CA MET A 107 20.95 -17.71 4.87
C MET A 107 21.21 -16.32 4.29
N ALA A 108 22.31 -15.65 4.65
CA ALA A 108 22.63 -14.33 4.10
C ALA A 108 22.84 -14.38 2.58
N ILE A 109 23.37 -15.47 2.03
CA ILE A 109 23.38 -15.67 0.57
C ILE A 109 21.94 -15.87 0.06
N ALA A 110 21.20 -16.79 0.65
CA ALA A 110 19.86 -17.15 0.19
C ALA A 110 18.90 -15.94 0.15
N THR A 111 18.91 -15.12 1.20
CA THR A 111 18.06 -13.91 1.35
C THR A 111 18.52 -12.70 0.54
N SER A 112 19.63 -12.81 -0.19
CA SER A 112 20.21 -11.68 -0.94
C SER A 112 20.32 -11.96 -2.45
N ILE A 113 19.79 -13.10 -2.93
CA ILE A 113 19.74 -13.43 -4.37
C ILE A 113 18.81 -12.45 -5.11
N ASP A 114 17.74 -12.01 -4.46
CA ASP A 114 16.84 -10.96 -4.92
C ASP A 114 17.56 -9.60 -5.08
N ALA A 115 18.41 -9.24 -4.12
CA ALA A 115 19.18 -8.00 -4.11
C ALA A 115 20.21 -7.95 -5.25
N LEU A 116 20.76 -9.10 -5.66
CA LEU A 116 21.59 -9.21 -6.86
C LEU A 116 20.82 -8.73 -8.09
N ALA A 117 19.57 -9.18 -8.22
CA ALA A 117 18.74 -8.86 -9.35
C ALA A 117 18.32 -7.37 -9.36
N VAL A 118 18.11 -6.78 -8.18
CA VAL A 118 17.96 -5.32 -8.04
C VAL A 118 19.22 -4.56 -8.49
N GLY A 119 20.41 -5.09 -8.24
CA GLY A 119 21.66 -4.53 -8.75
C GLY A 119 21.70 -4.40 -10.27
N ILE A 120 21.18 -5.40 -10.99
CA ILE A 120 21.04 -5.36 -12.46
C ILE A 120 20.10 -4.23 -12.86
N THR A 121 19.03 -4.01 -12.09
CA THR A 121 18.07 -2.92 -12.31
C THR A 121 18.70 -1.53 -12.16
N PHE A 122 19.78 -1.34 -11.40
CA PHE A 122 20.49 -0.04 -11.36
C PHE A 122 21.16 0.34 -12.69
N VAL A 123 21.42 -0.64 -13.56
CA VAL A 123 21.88 -0.38 -14.93
C VAL A 123 20.74 0.10 -15.81
N ALA A 124 19.56 -0.50 -15.62
CA ALA A 124 18.33 -0.19 -16.33
C ALA A 124 17.73 1.17 -15.92
N VAL A 125 17.71 1.44 -14.62
CA VAL A 125 17.17 2.65 -14.00
C VAL A 125 18.28 3.30 -13.16
N PRO A 126 19.09 4.19 -13.77
CA PRO A 126 20.25 4.77 -13.10
C PRO A 126 19.90 5.47 -11.80
N VAL A 127 20.69 5.18 -10.76
CA VAL A 127 20.61 5.86 -9.47
C VAL A 127 21.24 7.26 -9.60
N ARG A 128 20.52 8.29 -9.16
CA ARG A 128 20.90 9.71 -9.22
C ARG A 128 20.58 10.34 -7.86
N ILE A 129 21.52 10.22 -6.92
CA ILE A 129 21.43 10.80 -5.57
C ILE A 129 22.19 12.13 -5.53
N ILE A 130 23.40 12.13 -6.10
CA ILE A 130 24.28 13.30 -6.20
C ILE A 130 24.75 13.48 -7.65
N ASP A 131 25.12 14.72 -8.01
CA ASP A 131 25.70 15.08 -9.31
C ASP A 131 27.14 14.52 -9.42
N SER A 132 27.25 13.21 -9.59
CA SER A 132 28.50 12.46 -9.68
C SER A 132 28.33 11.23 -10.59
N GLY A 133 29.43 10.51 -10.85
CA GLY A 133 29.41 9.32 -11.71
C GLY A 133 28.42 8.23 -11.27
N SER A 134 27.98 7.40 -12.21
CA SER A 134 27.00 6.32 -11.98
C SER A 134 27.46 5.32 -10.91
N LEU A 135 28.74 4.93 -10.95
CA LEU A 135 29.32 4.01 -9.97
C LEU A 135 29.26 4.57 -8.54
N THR A 136 29.56 5.87 -8.36
CA THR A 136 29.51 6.52 -7.04
C THR A 136 28.09 6.53 -6.49
N ASN A 137 27.10 6.86 -7.33
CA ASN A 137 25.69 6.83 -6.94
C ASN A 137 25.21 5.43 -6.54
N VAL A 138 25.66 4.40 -7.26
CA VAL A 138 25.35 3.00 -6.92
C VAL A 138 26.01 2.59 -5.60
N VAL A 139 27.28 2.94 -5.37
CA VAL A 139 27.97 2.65 -4.11
C VAL A 139 27.24 3.30 -2.93
N ILE A 140 26.79 4.54 -3.07
CA ILE A 140 25.99 5.21 -2.03
C ILE A 140 24.67 4.46 -1.78
N ALA A 141 23.95 4.08 -2.83
CA ALA A 141 22.70 3.33 -2.69
C ALA A 141 22.91 1.98 -2.00
N VAL A 142 23.96 1.25 -2.38
CA VAL A 142 24.35 -0.02 -1.78
C VAL A 142 24.68 0.12 -0.29
N ILE A 143 25.39 1.19 0.10
CA ILE A 143 25.69 1.47 1.51
C ILE A 143 24.39 1.75 2.29
N ILE A 144 23.47 2.55 1.72
CA ILE A 144 22.18 2.84 2.32
C ILE A 144 21.37 1.54 2.53
N ILE A 145 21.30 0.69 1.50
CA ILE A 145 20.63 -0.61 1.57
C ILE A 145 21.23 -1.48 2.68
N GLY A 146 22.56 -1.55 2.75
CA GLY A 146 23.24 -2.33 3.78
C GLY A 146 22.98 -1.82 5.20
N ILE A 147 23.01 -0.51 5.41
CA ILE A 147 22.76 0.10 6.73
C ILE A 147 21.30 -0.13 7.15
N ILE A 148 20.35 0.13 6.26
CA ILE A 148 18.92 -0.06 6.55
C ILE A 148 18.63 -1.53 6.84
N THR A 149 19.14 -2.44 6.02
CA THR A 149 19.00 -3.89 6.24
C THR A 149 19.61 -4.32 7.56
N CYS A 150 20.78 -3.79 7.92
CA CYS A 150 21.44 -4.06 9.20
C CYS A 150 20.55 -3.64 10.37
N ILE A 151 20.02 -2.41 10.35
CA ILE A 151 19.16 -1.86 11.40
C ILE A 151 17.85 -2.67 11.51
N ILE A 152 17.20 -2.92 10.37
CA ILE A 152 15.95 -3.67 10.32
C ILE A 152 16.17 -5.11 10.81
N SER A 153 17.23 -5.79 10.37
CA SER A 153 17.55 -7.15 10.82
C SER A 153 17.84 -7.22 12.32
N MET A 154 18.58 -6.25 12.88
CA MET A 154 18.77 -6.13 14.33
C MET A 154 17.44 -5.96 15.08
N ALA A 155 16.53 -5.12 14.55
CA ALA A 155 15.19 -4.97 15.07
C ALA A 155 14.38 -6.27 14.95
N GLY A 156 14.52 -7.02 13.84
CA GLY A 156 13.86 -8.28 13.58
C GLY A 156 14.20 -9.36 14.60
N VAL A 157 15.49 -9.53 14.92
CA VAL A 157 15.92 -10.45 15.98
C VAL A 157 15.33 -10.04 17.34
N ARG A 158 15.23 -8.74 17.63
CA ARG A 158 14.66 -8.25 18.89
C ARG A 158 13.17 -8.49 18.98
N ILE A 159 12.45 -8.18 17.91
CA ILE A 159 11.03 -8.47 17.79
C ILE A 159 10.82 -9.98 17.94
N GLY A 160 11.56 -10.80 17.21
CA GLY A 160 11.49 -12.27 17.30
C GLY A 160 11.72 -12.79 18.72
N SER A 161 12.77 -12.33 19.41
CA SER A 161 13.08 -12.76 20.79
C SER A 161 11.99 -12.42 21.82
N VAL A 162 11.14 -11.44 21.51
CA VAL A 162 10.09 -10.96 22.41
C VAL A 162 8.72 -11.55 22.04
N PHE A 163 8.47 -11.93 20.78
CA PHE A 163 7.10 -12.00 20.27
C PHE A 163 6.54 -13.33 19.72
N GLY A 164 7.24 -14.46 19.74
CA GLY A 164 6.67 -15.74 19.20
C GLY A 164 6.44 -15.70 17.66
N ASP A 165 6.13 -16.85 17.02
CA ASP A 165 6.13 -17.13 15.54
C ASP A 165 5.25 -16.23 14.64
N ARG A 166 4.83 -15.07 15.12
CA ARG A 166 3.67 -14.32 14.67
C ARG A 166 3.93 -13.33 13.54
N TYR A 167 5.19 -13.06 13.15
CA TYR A 167 5.56 -11.91 12.31
C TYR A 167 6.29 -12.22 10.99
N LYS A 168 6.68 -13.47 10.70
CA LYS A 168 7.42 -13.84 9.46
C LYS A 168 6.62 -13.50 8.19
N ALA A 169 5.39 -13.99 8.09
CA ALA A 169 4.56 -13.80 6.90
C ALA A 169 4.20 -12.33 6.63
N GLY A 170 4.10 -11.50 7.68
CA GLY A 170 3.76 -10.08 7.53
C GLY A 170 4.87 -9.27 6.85
N SER A 171 6.14 -9.59 7.13
CA SER A 171 7.28 -8.88 6.54
C SER A 171 7.51 -9.23 5.07
N GLU A 172 7.46 -10.52 4.73
CA GLU A 172 7.65 -11.00 3.35
C GLU A 172 6.60 -10.39 2.41
N ILE A 173 5.35 -10.25 2.87
CA ILE A 173 4.27 -9.67 2.06
C ILE A 173 4.42 -8.16 1.90
N MET A 174 4.87 -7.46 2.94
CA MET A 174 5.16 -6.03 2.84
C MET A 174 6.28 -5.77 1.82
N GLY A 175 7.37 -6.53 1.89
CA GLY A 175 8.47 -6.41 0.93
C GLY A 175 8.05 -6.77 -0.48
N GLY A 176 7.29 -7.87 -0.64
CA GLY A 176 6.81 -8.30 -1.94
C GLY A 176 5.88 -7.28 -2.61
N THR A 177 5.00 -6.66 -1.83
CA THR A 177 4.10 -5.60 -2.33
C THR A 177 4.89 -4.35 -2.77
N ILE A 178 5.87 -3.92 -1.97
CA ILE A 178 6.75 -2.78 -2.31
C ILE A 178 7.52 -3.06 -3.60
N LEU A 179 8.10 -4.26 -3.78
CA LEU A 179 8.87 -4.60 -4.97
C LEU A 179 8.01 -4.64 -6.23
N MET A 180 6.81 -5.24 -6.18
CA MET A 180 5.88 -5.23 -7.30
C MET A 180 5.53 -3.79 -7.72
N PHE A 181 5.32 -2.89 -6.76
CA PHE A 181 5.03 -1.49 -7.01
C PHE A 181 6.21 -0.74 -7.66
N ILE A 182 7.45 -0.96 -7.20
CA ILE A 182 8.65 -0.39 -7.83
C ILE A 182 8.78 -0.88 -9.28
N GLY A 183 8.50 -2.17 -9.53
CA GLY A 183 8.48 -2.73 -10.88
C GLY A 183 7.44 -2.06 -11.78
N PHE A 184 6.22 -1.89 -11.26
CA PHE A 184 5.12 -1.25 -11.99
C PHE A 184 5.42 0.21 -12.30
N ARG A 185 6.01 0.96 -11.35
CA ARG A 185 6.50 2.33 -11.56
C ARG A 185 7.49 2.38 -12.72
N ALA A 186 8.50 1.51 -12.71
CA ALA A 186 9.55 1.53 -13.73
C ALA A 186 8.97 1.37 -15.15
N LEU A 187 7.94 0.52 -15.30
CA LEU A 187 7.22 0.36 -16.55
C LEU A 187 6.44 1.63 -16.95
N ILE A 188 5.71 2.23 -16.01
CA ILE A 188 4.90 3.43 -16.27
C ILE A 188 5.77 4.62 -16.68
N THR A 189 6.87 4.87 -15.97
CA THR A 189 7.81 5.94 -16.30
C THR A 189 8.41 5.76 -17.71
N HIS A 190 8.50 4.54 -18.21
CA HIS A 190 8.97 4.27 -19.57
C HIS A 190 7.89 4.45 -20.64
N LEU A 191 6.65 4.03 -20.34
CA LEU A 191 5.53 4.20 -21.27
C LEU A 191 5.10 5.67 -21.41
N ASP A 192 5.38 6.50 -20.40
CA ASP A 192 5.17 7.94 -20.45
C ASP A 192 6.17 8.65 -21.35
N SER A 193 5.79 8.77 -22.62
CA SER A 193 6.55 9.48 -23.66
C SER A 193 6.57 11.00 -23.46
N SER A 194 5.75 11.53 -22.55
CA SER A 194 5.55 12.96 -22.28
C SER A 194 6.25 13.49 -21.03
N ASN A 195 7.01 12.64 -20.30
CA ASN A 195 7.75 13.03 -19.09
C ASN A 195 6.88 13.68 -17.99
N THR A 196 5.58 13.39 -18.02
CA THR A 196 4.52 13.96 -17.18
C THR A 196 4.45 13.25 -15.81
N LEU A 197 4.92 12.00 -15.74
CA LEU A 197 4.94 11.10 -14.58
C LEU A 197 6.33 10.99 -13.92
N ALA A 198 7.30 11.82 -14.33
CA ALA A 198 8.67 11.78 -13.79
C ALA A 198 8.78 12.32 -12.35
N ASP A 199 7.72 12.98 -11.85
CA ASP A 199 7.73 13.53 -10.51
C ASP A 199 7.66 12.42 -9.46
N THR A 200 8.82 12.15 -8.89
CA THR A 200 9.10 10.97 -8.09
C THR A 200 8.44 11.04 -6.73
N ASP A 201 8.24 12.24 -6.20
CA ASP A 201 7.60 12.46 -4.89
C ASP A 201 6.08 12.18 -4.94
N THR A 202 5.51 12.23 -6.14
CA THR A 202 4.06 12.19 -6.39
C THR A 202 3.54 10.75 -6.54
N ILE A 203 4.33 9.81 -7.08
CA ILE A 203 3.97 8.38 -7.14
C ILE A 203 3.85 7.75 -5.74
N PHE A 204 4.61 8.26 -4.78
CA PHE A 204 4.54 7.82 -3.38
C PHE A 204 3.31 8.33 -2.66
N GLY A 205 2.77 9.46 -3.11
CA GLY A 205 1.48 9.95 -2.69
C GLY A 205 0.39 8.87 -2.80
N MET A 206 0.45 8.06 -3.87
CA MET A 206 -0.49 6.95 -4.06
C MET A 206 -0.30 5.77 -3.08
N LEU A 207 0.83 5.70 -2.37
CA LEU A 207 1.08 4.69 -1.32
C LEU A 207 0.61 5.15 0.07
N ILE A 208 0.38 6.44 0.27
CA ILE A 208 -0.04 6.99 1.58
C ILE A 208 -1.30 6.26 2.10
N PRO A 209 -2.33 5.99 1.28
CA PRO A 209 -3.49 5.19 1.71
C PRO A 209 -3.16 3.78 2.23
N LEU A 210 -2.13 3.13 1.67
CA LEU A 210 -1.68 1.80 2.10
C LEU A 210 -0.98 1.86 3.48
N ILE A 211 -0.33 3.00 3.79
CA ILE A 211 0.21 3.23 5.14
C ILE A 211 -0.93 3.29 6.16
N GLY A 212 -2.06 3.90 5.80
CA GLY A 212 -3.27 3.93 6.62
C GLY A 212 -3.75 2.53 7.00
N THR A 213 -3.97 1.67 6.00
CA THR A 213 -4.40 0.29 6.23
C THR A 213 -3.35 -0.52 7.02
N LEU A 214 -2.06 -0.33 6.74
CA LEU A 214 -0.97 -0.95 7.50
C LEU A 214 -1.02 -0.57 8.99
N LEU A 215 -1.14 0.73 9.29
CA LEU A 215 -1.20 1.23 10.67
C LEU A 215 -2.46 0.71 11.38
N GLY A 216 -3.60 0.73 10.71
CA GLY A 216 -4.87 0.18 11.22
C GLY A 216 -4.77 -1.31 11.57
N ALA A 217 -4.26 -2.12 10.65
CA ALA A 217 -4.06 -3.55 10.87
C ALA A 217 -3.05 -3.83 11.99
N LEU A 218 -1.99 -3.02 12.13
CA LEU A 218 -0.93 -3.25 13.12
C LEU A 218 -1.43 -3.09 14.58
N ILE A 219 -2.46 -2.26 14.80
CA ILE A 219 -3.06 -2.03 16.12
C ILE A 219 -3.57 -3.35 16.75
N ILE A 220 -3.91 -4.37 15.96
CA ILE A 220 -4.36 -5.65 16.52
C ILE A 220 -3.30 -6.36 17.37
N TYR A 221 -2.02 -6.06 17.19
CA TYR A 221 -0.93 -6.63 18.00
C TYR A 221 -0.78 -5.95 19.36
N ALA A 222 -1.21 -4.69 19.47
CA ALA A 222 -1.02 -3.90 20.66
C ALA A 222 -1.92 -4.32 21.83
N GLN A 223 -3.02 -5.06 21.60
CA GLN A 223 -3.99 -5.37 22.65
C GLN A 223 -4.91 -6.59 22.38
N LYS A 224 -5.47 -7.14 23.47
CA LYS A 224 -6.71 -7.95 23.51
C LYS A 224 -7.95 -7.07 23.19
N VAL A 225 -7.91 -6.28 22.11
CA VAL A 225 -9.01 -5.36 21.76
C VAL A 225 -10.22 -6.14 21.29
N GLN A 226 -11.32 -6.02 22.02
CA GLN A 226 -12.65 -5.93 21.44
C GLN A 226 -13.01 -4.45 21.48
N LEU A 227 -13.39 -3.86 20.34
CA LEU A 227 -13.79 -2.45 20.30
C LEU A 227 -15.13 -2.31 21.02
N SER A 228 -15.22 -1.39 22.00
CA SER A 228 -16.53 -1.01 22.55
C SER A 228 -17.39 -0.39 21.45
N ASP A 229 -18.71 -0.55 21.52
CA ASP A 229 -19.65 0.04 20.55
C ASP A 229 -19.44 1.56 20.40
N LYS A 230 -19.08 2.25 21.49
CA LYS A 230 -18.76 3.68 21.49
C LYS A 230 -17.52 4.00 20.67
N MET A 231 -16.46 3.20 20.78
CA MET A 231 -15.24 3.41 20.00
C MET A 231 -15.47 3.08 18.53
N ARG A 232 -16.21 1.99 18.24
CA ARG A 232 -16.61 1.66 16.87
C ARG A 232 -17.35 2.82 16.22
N ALA A 233 -18.35 3.37 16.91
CA ALA A 233 -19.12 4.50 16.40
C ALA A 233 -18.28 5.73 16.09
N VAL A 234 -17.29 6.04 16.93
CA VAL A 234 -16.36 7.16 16.69
C VAL A 234 -15.49 6.88 15.47
N LEU A 235 -14.95 5.67 15.34
CA LEU A 235 -14.10 5.28 14.21
C LEU A 235 -14.85 5.28 12.88
N VAL A 236 -16.02 4.66 12.82
CA VAL A 236 -16.87 4.64 11.61
C VAL A 236 -17.39 6.04 11.29
N GLY A 237 -17.85 6.79 12.30
CA GLY A 237 -18.28 8.18 12.14
C GLY A 237 -17.19 9.05 11.53
N PHE A 238 -15.98 9.02 12.11
CA PHE A 238 -14.85 9.78 11.59
C PHE A 238 -14.50 9.43 10.13
N SER A 239 -14.47 8.15 9.79
CA SER A 239 -14.14 7.66 8.43
C SER A 239 -15.19 8.08 7.41
N THR A 240 -16.47 7.86 7.71
CA THR A 240 -17.58 8.29 6.84
C THR A 240 -17.62 9.81 6.64
N GLY A 241 -17.27 10.60 7.66
CA GLY A 241 -17.15 12.06 7.54
C GLY A 241 -16.04 12.48 6.57
N ILE A 242 -14.87 11.85 6.67
CA ILE A 242 -13.75 12.02 5.74
C ILE A 242 -14.20 11.66 4.31
N MET A 243 -14.82 10.48 4.14
CA MET A 243 -15.16 9.95 2.83
C MET A 243 -16.23 10.79 2.12
N LEU A 244 -17.23 11.29 2.85
CA LEU A 244 -18.20 12.21 2.26
C LEU A 244 -17.53 13.51 1.79
N SER A 245 -16.57 14.04 2.57
CA SER A 245 -15.84 15.24 2.17
C SER A 245 -14.97 15.02 0.95
N VAL A 246 -14.27 13.88 0.88
CA VAL A 246 -13.49 13.49 -0.30
C VAL A 246 -14.39 13.35 -1.53
N ALA A 247 -15.59 12.77 -1.38
CA ALA A 247 -16.53 12.64 -2.49
C ALA A 247 -17.02 14.01 -3.00
N VAL A 248 -17.39 14.92 -2.10
CA VAL A 248 -17.92 16.25 -2.48
C VAL A 248 -16.82 17.14 -3.06
N TRP A 249 -15.77 17.42 -2.29
CA TRP A 249 -14.76 18.43 -2.64
C TRP A 249 -13.56 17.85 -3.36
N GLY A 250 -13.27 16.58 -3.17
CA GLY A 250 -12.19 15.90 -3.89
C GLY A 250 -12.59 15.44 -5.28
N MET A 251 -13.86 15.07 -5.48
CA MET A 251 -14.31 14.42 -6.71
C MET A 251 -15.41 15.19 -7.45
N ILE A 252 -16.56 15.46 -6.83
CA ILE A 252 -17.74 15.99 -7.51
C ILE A 252 -17.53 17.45 -7.93
N GLU A 253 -17.07 18.32 -7.02
CA GLU A 253 -16.84 19.73 -7.32
C GLU A 253 -15.78 19.93 -8.42
N PRO A 254 -14.57 19.35 -8.33
CA PRO A 254 -13.58 19.47 -9.41
C PRO A 254 -14.06 18.86 -10.73
N ALA A 255 -14.91 17.82 -10.70
CA ALA A 255 -15.49 17.27 -11.92
C ALA A 255 -16.42 18.26 -12.63
N VAL A 256 -17.18 19.08 -11.91
CA VAL A 256 -18.03 20.12 -12.51
C VAL A 256 -17.17 21.14 -13.25
N ASP A 257 -16.12 21.62 -12.59
CA ASP A 257 -15.18 22.59 -13.15
C ASP A 257 -14.46 22.05 -14.38
N GLY A 258 -14.13 20.75 -14.37
CA GLY A 258 -13.47 20.06 -15.48
C GLY A 258 -14.35 19.82 -16.72
N ILE A 259 -15.68 19.84 -16.62
CA ILE A 259 -16.58 19.64 -17.77
C ILE A 259 -16.87 20.95 -18.50
N SER A 260 -17.16 22.02 -17.77
CA SER A 260 -17.48 23.29 -18.41
C SER A 260 -17.38 24.48 -17.45
N VAL A 261 -16.93 25.61 -17.97
CA VAL A 261 -16.90 26.91 -17.27
C VAL A 261 -18.30 27.36 -16.81
N ASP A 262 -19.36 26.94 -17.51
CA ASP A 262 -20.74 27.14 -17.09
C ASP A 262 -21.20 26.00 -16.19
N ALA A 263 -21.16 26.23 -14.87
CA ALA A 263 -21.50 25.22 -13.86
C ALA A 263 -22.87 24.53 -14.09
N HIS A 264 -23.85 25.25 -14.67
CA HIS A 264 -25.17 24.67 -14.97
C HIS A 264 -25.13 23.61 -16.07
N LYS A 265 -24.18 23.70 -17.02
CA LYS A 265 -24.01 22.68 -18.07
C LYS A 265 -23.14 21.52 -17.58
N GLY A 266 -22.16 21.81 -16.72
CA GLY A 266 -21.27 20.81 -16.12
C GLY A 266 -22.02 19.87 -15.20
N ILE A 267 -22.89 20.41 -14.33
CA ILE A 267 -23.58 19.62 -13.31
C ILE A 267 -24.49 18.52 -13.87
N ILE A 268 -25.11 18.72 -15.05
CA ILE A 268 -25.96 17.69 -15.67
C ILE A 268 -25.12 16.46 -16.02
N SER A 269 -23.96 16.67 -16.64
CA SER A 269 -23.05 15.58 -17.01
C SER A 269 -22.49 14.89 -15.76
N VAL A 270 -22.03 15.67 -14.77
CA VAL A 270 -21.56 15.13 -13.49
C VAL A 270 -22.63 14.29 -12.82
N THR A 271 -23.89 14.74 -12.80
CA THR A 271 -25.01 14.00 -12.19
C THR A 271 -25.25 12.66 -12.88
N ILE A 272 -25.19 12.62 -14.22
CA ILE A 272 -25.36 11.36 -14.96
C ILE A 272 -24.26 10.36 -14.58
N PHE A 273 -23.00 10.79 -14.60
CA PHE A 273 -21.87 9.91 -14.29
C PHE A 273 -21.77 9.57 -12.80
N PHE A 274 -22.19 10.47 -11.92
CA PHE A 274 -22.41 10.18 -10.50
C PHE A 274 -23.39 9.01 -10.32
N CYS A 275 -24.55 9.04 -11.00
CA CYS A 275 -25.51 7.94 -10.96
C CYS A 275 -24.93 6.64 -11.54
N VAL A 276 -24.09 6.71 -12.58
CA VAL A 276 -23.35 5.53 -13.08
C VAL A 276 -22.44 4.97 -11.99
N GLY A 277 -21.71 5.81 -11.26
CA GLY A 277 -20.90 5.41 -10.10
C GLY A 277 -21.70 4.70 -9.02
N VAL A 278 -22.84 5.27 -8.63
CA VAL A 278 -23.77 4.64 -7.67
C VAL A 278 -24.21 3.27 -8.17
N ILE A 279 -24.63 3.16 -9.44
CA ILE A 279 -25.08 1.89 -10.04
C ILE A 279 -23.94 0.87 -10.04
N LEU A 280 -22.72 1.27 -10.42
CA LEU A 280 -21.57 0.38 -10.42
C LEU A 280 -21.29 -0.15 -9.01
N GLN A 281 -21.35 0.69 -7.99
CA GLN A 281 -21.17 0.27 -6.61
C GLN A 281 -22.25 -0.72 -6.16
N VAL A 282 -23.52 -0.43 -6.46
CA VAL A 282 -24.64 -1.35 -6.19
C VAL A 282 -24.46 -2.70 -6.90
N LEU A 283 -23.94 -2.70 -8.13
CA LEU A 283 -23.67 -3.93 -8.87
C LEU A 283 -22.52 -4.71 -8.25
N LEU A 284 -21.46 -4.04 -7.78
CA LEU A 284 -20.35 -4.69 -7.07
C LEU A 284 -20.85 -5.39 -5.80
N ASP A 285 -21.67 -4.72 -4.98
CA ASP A 285 -22.27 -5.34 -3.80
C ASP A 285 -23.12 -6.57 -4.15
N LYS A 286 -23.87 -6.51 -5.26
CA LYS A 286 -24.71 -7.62 -5.69
C LYS A 286 -23.95 -8.79 -6.32
N PHE A 287 -22.80 -8.54 -6.95
CA PHE A 287 -22.06 -9.58 -7.68
C PHE A 287 -20.90 -10.17 -6.90
N VAL A 288 -20.40 -9.49 -5.88
CA VAL A 288 -19.29 -9.98 -5.08
C VAL A 288 -19.84 -10.52 -3.75
N PRO A 289 -19.62 -11.81 -3.44
CA PRO A 289 -20.06 -12.40 -2.18
C PRO A 289 -19.24 -11.82 -1.03
N HIS A 290 -19.87 -11.07 -0.14
CA HIS A 290 -19.18 -10.33 0.91
C HIS A 290 -19.94 -10.37 2.25
N THR A 291 -19.24 -10.16 3.36
CA THR A 291 -19.81 -10.21 4.71
C THR A 291 -19.53 -8.92 5.44
N HIS A 292 -20.57 -8.28 5.97
CA HIS A 292 -20.48 -7.07 6.76
C HIS A 292 -19.94 -7.38 8.16
N VAL A 293 -18.77 -6.82 8.48
CA VAL A 293 -17.99 -7.07 9.71
C VAL A 293 -18.79 -6.84 11.00
N TYR A 294 -19.78 -5.95 11.01
CA TYR A 294 -20.49 -5.58 12.24
C TYR A 294 -21.90 -6.12 12.39
N SER A 295 -22.49 -6.60 11.29
CA SER A 295 -23.84 -7.16 11.28
C SER A 295 -23.85 -8.67 11.02
N ASP A 296 -22.70 -9.26 10.63
CA ASP A 296 -22.55 -10.64 10.15
C ASP A 296 -23.53 -11.00 9.01
N ILE A 297 -24.07 -9.99 8.32
CA ILE A 297 -24.94 -10.15 7.16
C ILE A 297 -24.05 -10.42 5.95
N THR A 298 -24.39 -11.48 5.21
CA THR A 298 -23.71 -11.82 3.95
C THR A 298 -24.59 -11.40 2.78
N GLU A 299 -23.99 -10.69 1.84
CA GLU A 299 -24.61 -10.21 0.60
C GLU A 299 -23.88 -10.75 -0.63
N GLY A 300 -24.48 -10.56 -1.80
CA GLY A 300 -23.98 -11.09 -3.06
C GLY A 300 -24.41 -12.54 -3.34
N PRO A 301 -23.85 -13.19 -4.38
CA PRO A 301 -24.24 -14.54 -4.78
C PRO A 301 -23.82 -15.60 -3.76
N GLU A 302 -24.52 -16.75 -3.76
CA GLU A 302 -24.07 -17.89 -2.97
C GLU A 302 -22.66 -18.32 -3.37
N SER A 303 -21.80 -18.54 -2.38
CA SER A 303 -20.38 -18.81 -2.61
C SER A 303 -19.78 -19.67 -1.51
N LYS A 304 -18.89 -20.59 -1.94
CA LYS A 304 -18.10 -21.48 -1.08
C LYS A 304 -16.91 -20.78 -0.39
N LEU A 305 -16.71 -19.49 -0.65
CA LEU A 305 -15.66 -18.71 0.02
C LEU A 305 -15.88 -18.69 1.54
N SER A 306 -14.78 -18.69 2.28
CA SER A 306 -14.85 -18.61 3.74
C SER A 306 -15.38 -17.24 4.19
N PRO A 307 -16.06 -17.15 5.35
CA PRO A 307 -16.52 -15.86 5.91
C PRO A 307 -15.38 -14.83 6.05
N MET A 308 -14.17 -15.30 6.35
CA MET A 308 -12.97 -14.46 6.43
C MET A 308 -12.63 -13.80 5.08
N VAL A 309 -12.73 -14.54 3.98
CA VAL A 309 -12.47 -13.98 2.64
C VAL A 309 -13.60 -13.03 2.25
N LYS A 310 -14.84 -13.35 2.57
CA LYS A 310 -16.00 -12.48 2.31
C LYS A 310 -15.92 -11.15 3.07
N ALA A 311 -15.40 -11.14 4.29
CA ALA A 311 -15.15 -9.91 5.04
C ALA A 311 -14.09 -9.03 4.36
N VAL A 312 -12.96 -9.62 3.91
CA VAL A 312 -11.94 -8.87 3.15
C VAL A 312 -12.49 -8.36 1.82
N LEU A 313 -13.33 -9.15 1.14
CA LEU A 313 -13.94 -8.72 -0.12
C LEU A 313 -14.84 -7.50 0.03
N LYS A 314 -15.49 -7.29 1.19
CA LYS A 314 -16.26 -6.07 1.43
C LYS A 314 -15.37 -4.84 1.37
N GLU A 315 -14.29 -4.84 2.15
CA GLU A 315 -13.30 -3.75 2.15
C GLU A 315 -12.69 -3.55 0.75
N VAL A 316 -12.40 -4.63 0.01
CA VAL A 316 -11.89 -4.54 -1.36
C VAL A 316 -12.87 -3.82 -2.30
N ILE A 317 -14.17 -4.08 -2.18
CA ILE A 317 -15.20 -3.40 -2.99
C ILE A 317 -15.26 -1.90 -2.65
N HIS A 318 -15.13 -1.56 -1.37
CA HIS A 318 -15.15 -0.17 -0.88
C HIS A 318 -13.88 0.60 -1.28
N HIS A 319 -12.73 -0.06 -1.31
CA HIS A 319 -11.47 0.50 -1.77
C HIS A 319 -11.38 0.70 -3.30
N ILE A 320 -12.30 0.14 -4.10
CA ILE A 320 -12.29 0.34 -5.57
C ILE A 320 -12.52 1.83 -5.91
N PRO A 321 -13.63 2.46 -5.45
CA PRO A 321 -13.83 3.89 -5.61
C PRO A 321 -12.68 4.76 -5.07
N GLU A 322 -12.06 4.40 -3.95
CA GLU A 322 -10.93 5.14 -3.40
C GLU A 322 -9.70 5.11 -4.29
N GLY A 323 -9.35 3.92 -4.80
CA GLY A 323 -8.25 3.78 -5.74
C GLY A 323 -8.48 4.59 -7.01
N ILE A 324 -9.71 4.57 -7.55
CA ILE A 324 -10.07 5.38 -8.72
C ILE A 324 -9.97 6.88 -8.40
N ALA A 325 -10.50 7.33 -7.27
CA ALA A 325 -10.43 8.73 -6.83
C ALA A 325 -8.98 9.21 -6.69
N LEU A 326 -8.15 8.42 -6.00
CA LEU A 326 -6.72 8.68 -5.82
C LEU A 326 -6.01 8.77 -7.18
N GLY A 327 -6.26 7.83 -8.09
CA GLY A 327 -5.64 7.86 -9.40
C GLY A 327 -6.09 9.05 -10.25
N ALA A 328 -7.36 9.43 -10.19
CA ALA A 328 -7.88 10.58 -10.92
C ALA A 328 -7.25 11.90 -10.45
N ILE A 329 -7.16 12.13 -9.14
CA ILE A 329 -6.57 13.37 -8.60
C ILE A 329 -5.06 13.44 -8.89
N TYR A 330 -4.35 12.31 -8.81
CA TYR A 330 -2.94 12.25 -9.15
C TYR A 330 -2.69 12.41 -10.65
N ALA A 331 -3.55 11.85 -11.51
CA ALA A 331 -3.48 12.08 -12.95
C ALA A 331 -3.65 13.57 -13.29
N ALA A 332 -4.62 14.23 -12.66
CA ALA A 332 -4.83 15.67 -12.83
C ALA A 332 -3.60 16.48 -12.38
N HIS A 333 -3.00 16.12 -11.25
CA HIS A 333 -1.77 16.72 -10.77
C HIS A 333 -0.63 16.56 -11.78
N PHE A 334 -0.41 15.33 -12.29
CA PHE A 334 0.64 15.06 -13.29
C PHE A 334 0.44 15.86 -14.57
N MET A 335 -0.80 15.92 -15.05
CA MET A 335 -1.19 16.69 -16.24
C MET A 335 -1.18 18.21 -16.01
N LYS A 336 -0.98 18.67 -14.77
CA LYS A 336 -1.01 20.09 -14.37
C LYS A 336 -2.31 20.78 -14.77
N THR A 337 -3.40 20.08 -14.56
CA THR A 337 -4.76 20.54 -14.84
C THR A 337 -5.08 21.82 -14.06
N GLU A 338 -5.51 22.88 -14.74
CA GLU A 338 -5.73 24.21 -14.10
C GLU A 338 -6.85 24.23 -13.04
N TRP A 339 -7.83 23.33 -13.16
CA TRP A 339 -8.99 23.24 -12.28
C TRP A 339 -8.82 22.27 -11.09
N ILE A 340 -7.62 21.72 -10.88
CA ILE A 340 -7.27 20.96 -9.68
C ILE A 340 -5.97 21.52 -9.08
N SER A 341 -6.04 22.00 -7.84
CA SER A 341 -4.85 22.44 -7.11
C SER A 341 -3.93 21.25 -6.81
N THR A 342 -2.62 21.47 -6.94
CA THR A 342 -1.59 20.46 -6.66
C THR A 342 -1.64 19.95 -5.21
N THR A 343 -2.11 20.78 -4.26
CA THR A 343 -2.24 20.43 -2.85
C THR A 343 -3.35 19.40 -2.61
N VAL A 344 -4.40 19.41 -3.44
CA VAL A 344 -5.58 18.54 -3.30
C VAL A 344 -5.19 17.06 -3.44
N ALA A 345 -4.24 16.72 -4.32
CA ALA A 345 -3.78 15.35 -4.49
C ALA A 345 -3.17 14.76 -3.20
N LEU A 346 -2.29 15.51 -2.54
CA LEU A 346 -1.68 15.08 -1.27
C LEU A 346 -2.70 15.03 -0.13
N VAL A 347 -3.59 16.03 -0.07
CA VAL A 347 -4.66 16.09 0.95
C VAL A 347 -5.59 14.90 0.82
N LEU A 348 -6.00 14.53 -0.39
CA LEU A 348 -6.84 13.35 -0.64
C LEU A 348 -6.12 12.05 -0.26
N ALA A 349 -4.84 11.91 -0.62
CA ALA A 349 -4.05 10.74 -0.23
C ALA A 349 -3.98 10.58 1.29
N ILE A 350 -3.78 11.68 2.02
CA ILE A 350 -3.77 11.69 3.50
C ILE A 350 -5.17 11.40 4.06
N ALA A 351 -6.22 12.00 3.49
CA ALA A 351 -7.60 11.78 3.91
C ALA A 351 -7.98 10.30 3.80
N ILE A 352 -7.73 9.68 2.64
CA ILE A 352 -7.95 8.25 2.43
C ILE A 352 -7.07 7.43 3.39
N ALA A 353 -5.82 7.80 3.63
CA ALA A 353 -5.01 7.09 4.64
C ALA A 353 -5.58 7.16 6.07
N LEU A 354 -6.15 8.30 6.46
CA LEU A 354 -6.73 8.49 7.79
C LEU A 354 -7.98 7.65 8.01
N GLN A 355 -8.79 7.46 6.96
CA GLN A 355 -10.03 6.67 7.02
C GLN A 355 -9.74 5.15 6.95
N ASN A 356 -8.69 4.76 6.23
CA ASN A 356 -8.23 3.38 6.11
C ASN A 356 -7.70 2.79 7.43
N ILE A 357 -7.28 3.63 8.39
CA ILE A 357 -6.82 3.16 9.71
C ILE A 357 -7.98 2.49 10.46
N PRO A 358 -9.12 3.17 10.71
CA PRO A 358 -10.36 2.57 11.19
C PRO A 358 -10.81 1.30 10.47
N GLU A 359 -10.84 1.28 9.14
CA GLU A 359 -11.31 0.15 8.34
C GLU A 359 -10.42 -1.09 8.50
N ALA A 360 -9.11 -0.93 8.29
CA ALA A 360 -8.16 -2.03 8.44
C ALA A 360 -8.12 -2.58 9.88
N LEU A 361 -8.31 -1.73 10.89
CA LEU A 361 -8.48 -2.16 12.27
C LEU A 361 -9.76 -3.01 12.44
N SER A 362 -10.87 -2.56 11.87
CA SER A 362 -12.18 -3.19 11.96
C SER A 362 -12.17 -4.60 11.38
N VAL A 363 -11.74 -4.76 10.13
CA VAL A 363 -11.66 -6.06 9.47
C VAL A 363 -10.66 -6.98 10.18
N SER A 364 -9.50 -6.46 10.60
CA SER A 364 -8.48 -7.27 11.27
C SER A 364 -8.94 -7.80 12.63
N LEU A 365 -9.68 -6.99 13.40
CA LEU A 365 -10.21 -7.43 14.69
C LEU A 365 -11.33 -8.45 14.53
N TRP A 366 -12.20 -8.28 13.53
CA TRP A 366 -13.25 -9.24 13.24
C TRP A 366 -12.69 -10.56 12.78
N LEU A 367 -11.71 -10.56 11.86
CA LEU A 367 -11.04 -11.78 11.42
C LEU A 367 -10.43 -12.57 12.58
N ARG A 368 -9.80 -11.86 13.53
CA ARG A 368 -9.29 -12.46 14.77
C ARG A 368 -10.41 -13.01 15.65
N GLY A 369 -11.53 -12.30 15.77
CA GLY A 369 -12.74 -12.75 16.47
C GLY A 369 -13.38 -13.99 15.84
N ALA A 370 -13.36 -14.09 14.51
CA ALA A 370 -13.82 -15.22 13.72
C ALA A 370 -12.86 -16.43 13.75
N GLY A 371 -11.79 -16.37 14.55
CA GLY A 371 -10.86 -17.49 14.78
C GLY A 371 -9.57 -17.45 13.94
N ALA A 372 -9.30 -16.38 13.18
CA ALA A 372 -8.03 -16.26 12.48
C ALA A 372 -6.87 -16.04 13.46
N LYS A 373 -5.73 -16.69 13.20
CA LYS A 373 -4.46 -16.34 13.85
C LYS A 373 -4.18 -14.86 13.59
N THR A 374 -3.62 -14.15 14.57
CA THR A 374 -3.41 -12.71 14.44
C THR A 374 -2.49 -12.31 13.29
N GLY A 375 -1.47 -13.11 12.96
CA GLY A 375 -0.65 -12.87 11.77
C GLY A 375 -1.47 -12.87 10.48
N LYS A 376 -2.36 -13.84 10.35
CA LYS A 376 -3.31 -13.94 9.23
C LYS A 376 -4.31 -12.79 9.22
N ALA A 377 -4.86 -12.42 10.37
CA ALA A 377 -5.81 -11.31 10.49
C ALA A 377 -5.17 -9.96 10.12
N PHE A 378 -3.96 -9.69 10.61
CA PHE A 378 -3.15 -8.53 10.23
C PHE A 378 -2.95 -8.50 8.72
N LEU A 379 -2.46 -9.61 8.17
CA LEU A 379 -2.17 -9.71 6.76
C LEU A 379 -3.41 -9.43 5.90
N MET A 380 -4.52 -10.07 6.23
CA MET A 380 -5.77 -9.90 5.49
C MET A 380 -6.30 -8.46 5.55
N GLY A 381 -6.06 -7.73 6.65
CA GLY A 381 -6.36 -6.30 6.74
C GLY A 381 -5.38 -5.38 5.99
N VAL A 382 -4.12 -5.79 5.78
CA VAL A 382 -3.20 -5.06 4.89
C VAL A 382 -3.54 -5.33 3.42
N VAL A 383 -3.81 -6.60 3.09
CA VAL A 383 -4.16 -7.05 1.73
C VAL A 383 -5.47 -6.42 1.26
N SER A 384 -6.43 -6.15 2.16
CA SER A 384 -7.65 -5.46 1.79
C SER A 384 -7.35 -4.08 1.18
N GLY A 385 -6.32 -3.37 1.65
CA GLY A 385 -5.90 -2.04 1.17
C GLY A 385 -5.03 -2.02 -0.09
N ALA A 386 -4.51 -3.16 -0.54
CA ALA A 386 -3.69 -3.24 -1.76
C ALA A 386 -4.37 -2.77 -3.06
N PRO A 387 -5.70 -2.94 -3.26
CA PRO A 387 -6.39 -2.43 -4.44
C PRO A 387 -6.28 -0.91 -4.63
N ILE A 388 -6.15 -0.12 -3.56
CA ILE A 388 -6.13 1.35 -3.63
C ILE A 388 -4.96 1.85 -4.51
N PRO A 389 -3.68 1.57 -4.20
CA PRO A 389 -2.57 2.01 -5.04
C PRO A 389 -2.58 1.36 -6.43
N LEU A 390 -3.05 0.11 -6.54
CA LEU A 390 -3.14 -0.60 -7.82
C LEU A 390 -4.12 0.08 -8.77
N LEU A 391 -5.34 0.35 -8.30
CA LEU A 391 -6.37 1.01 -9.08
C LEU A 391 -6.05 2.50 -9.30
N GLY A 392 -5.36 3.14 -8.35
CA GLY A 392 -4.80 4.48 -8.52
C GLY A 392 -3.87 4.55 -9.72
N ILE A 393 -2.90 3.63 -9.77
CA ILE A 393 -2.01 3.49 -10.93
C ILE A 393 -2.77 3.24 -12.23
N ILE A 394 -3.69 2.26 -12.24
CA ILE A 394 -4.46 1.93 -13.45
C ILE A 394 -5.23 3.14 -13.95
N THR A 395 -5.81 3.91 -13.04
CA THR A 395 -6.57 5.11 -13.35
C THR A 395 -5.66 6.22 -13.86
N VAL A 396 -4.47 6.42 -13.27
CA VAL A 396 -3.48 7.36 -13.79
C VAL A 396 -3.13 7.03 -15.24
N VAL A 397 -2.81 5.77 -15.53
CA VAL A 397 -2.48 5.34 -16.90
C VAL A 397 -3.66 5.60 -17.84
N LEU A 398 -4.88 5.24 -17.43
CA LEU A 398 -6.08 5.46 -18.23
C LEU A 398 -6.30 6.94 -18.54
N ILE A 399 -6.18 7.82 -17.55
CA ILE A 399 -6.41 9.26 -17.73
C ILE A 399 -5.29 9.92 -18.54
N VAL A 400 -4.04 9.55 -18.32
CA VAL A 400 -2.92 10.09 -19.13
C VAL A 400 -3.10 9.71 -20.61
N LEU A 401 -3.58 8.49 -20.89
CA LEU A 401 -3.88 8.06 -22.25
C LEU A 401 -5.12 8.74 -22.84
N PHE A 402 -6.12 9.04 -22.00
CA PHE A 402 -7.38 9.66 -22.40
C PHE A 402 -7.79 10.82 -21.47
N PRO A 403 -7.12 11.98 -21.56
CA PRO A 403 -7.33 13.14 -20.67
C PRO A 403 -8.79 13.58 -20.52
N GLY A 404 -9.56 13.50 -21.61
CA GLY A 404 -10.98 13.89 -21.63
C GLY A 404 -11.88 13.03 -20.75
N LEU A 405 -11.42 11.86 -20.27
CA LEU A 405 -12.17 11.02 -19.35
C LEU A 405 -12.12 11.51 -17.89
N LEU A 406 -11.15 12.35 -17.54
CA LEU A 406 -10.87 12.72 -16.14
C LEU A 406 -12.11 13.21 -15.37
N PRO A 407 -12.86 14.24 -15.81
CA PRO A 407 -14.00 14.72 -15.03
C PRO A 407 -15.13 13.68 -14.92
N TYR A 408 -15.30 12.81 -15.92
CA TYR A 408 -16.29 11.74 -15.89
C TYR A 408 -15.91 10.63 -14.92
N ILE A 409 -14.63 10.23 -14.89
CA ILE A 409 -14.12 9.25 -13.91
C ILE A 409 -14.24 9.81 -12.48
N MET A 410 -13.90 11.09 -12.27
CA MET A 410 -14.10 11.74 -10.97
C MET A 410 -15.58 11.74 -10.56
N SER A 411 -16.50 12.02 -11.50
CA SER A 411 -17.95 11.96 -11.26
C SER A 411 -18.41 10.56 -10.85
N VAL A 412 -17.98 9.52 -11.57
CA VAL A 412 -18.25 8.11 -11.26
C VAL A 412 -17.71 7.75 -9.87
N SER A 413 -16.47 8.14 -9.58
CA SER A 413 -15.83 7.88 -8.29
C SER A 413 -16.57 8.58 -7.15
N GLY A 414 -16.95 9.85 -7.31
CA GLY A 414 -17.73 10.60 -6.34
C GLY A 414 -19.09 9.94 -6.05
N GLY A 415 -19.78 9.45 -7.08
CA GLY A 415 -21.02 8.68 -6.92
C GLY A 415 -20.86 7.41 -6.10
N ALA A 416 -19.85 6.61 -6.44
CA ALA A 416 -19.58 5.37 -5.73
C ALA A 416 -19.15 5.61 -4.27
N LEU A 417 -18.35 6.64 -4.01
CA LEU A 417 -17.95 7.05 -2.66
C LEU A 417 -19.13 7.51 -1.80
N VAL A 418 -20.03 8.33 -2.35
CA VAL A 418 -21.24 8.75 -1.63
C VAL A 418 -22.12 7.56 -1.28
N TYR A 419 -22.36 6.65 -2.23
CA TYR A 419 -23.17 5.45 -1.97
C TYR A 419 -22.53 4.59 -0.87
N THR A 420 -21.23 4.30 -0.98
CA THR A 420 -20.49 3.50 0.01
C THR A 420 -20.58 4.14 1.40
N THR A 421 -20.35 5.44 1.49
CA THR A 421 -20.46 6.19 2.75
C THR A 421 -21.84 6.06 3.38
N ILE A 422 -22.91 6.16 2.58
CA ILE A 422 -24.30 6.03 3.06
C ILE A 422 -24.58 4.60 3.55
N GLU A 423 -24.02 3.60 2.90
CA GLU A 423 -24.14 2.19 3.30
C GLU A 423 -23.54 1.93 4.70
N GLU A 424 -22.50 2.68 5.07
CA GLU A 424 -21.80 2.53 6.35
C GLU A 424 -22.44 3.30 7.52
N ILE A 425 -23.14 4.41 7.24
CA ILE A 425 -23.77 5.24 8.29
C ILE A 425 -24.67 4.42 9.25
N PRO A 426 -25.49 3.45 8.81
CA PRO A 426 -26.28 2.61 9.71
C PRO A 426 -25.45 1.88 10.77
N GLN A 427 -24.15 1.62 10.53
CA GLN A 427 -23.26 0.99 11.51
C GLN A 427 -22.95 1.91 12.70
N ILE A 428 -23.08 3.24 12.52
CA ILE A 428 -23.00 4.25 13.57
C ILE A 428 -24.25 4.18 14.48
N ALA A 429 -25.42 3.86 13.93
CA ALA A 429 -26.71 3.93 14.62
C ALA A 429 -27.18 2.61 15.26
N LEU A 430 -26.32 1.59 15.34
CA LEU A 430 -26.69 0.29 15.91
C LEU A 430 -27.04 0.41 17.41
N LYS A 431 -28.36 0.41 17.69
CA LYS A 431 -29.03 0.14 18.97
C LYS A 431 -29.12 1.26 20.03
N GLN A 432 -28.66 2.49 19.80
CA GLN A 432 -28.80 3.63 20.75
C GLN A 432 -28.61 5.00 20.06
N ASP A 433 -29.05 6.07 20.73
CA ASP A 433 -28.69 7.46 20.38
C ASP A 433 -27.15 7.62 20.42
N ASN A 434 -26.57 8.27 19.41
CA ASN A 434 -25.12 8.20 19.17
C ASN A 434 -24.49 9.52 18.73
N ASP A 435 -24.63 10.54 19.59
CA ASP A 435 -23.97 11.85 19.47
C ASP A 435 -22.46 11.75 19.20
N ARG A 436 -21.78 10.72 19.73
CA ARG A 436 -20.33 10.56 19.57
C ARG A 436 -19.94 10.21 18.14
N GLY A 437 -20.69 9.32 17.50
CA GLY A 437 -20.48 9.00 16.09
C GLY A 437 -20.78 10.18 15.18
N ALA A 438 -21.87 10.90 15.44
CA ALA A 438 -22.24 12.11 14.69
C ALA A 438 -21.22 13.25 14.87
N LEU A 439 -20.69 13.44 16.08
CA LEU A 439 -19.63 14.42 16.34
C LEU A 439 -18.33 14.01 15.63
N ALA A 440 -17.96 12.73 15.68
CA ALA A 440 -16.78 12.21 15.00
C ALA A 440 -16.89 12.38 13.47
N PHE A 441 -18.07 12.13 12.90
CA PHE A 441 -18.38 12.44 11.50
C PHE A 441 -18.18 13.91 11.19
N THR A 442 -18.74 14.80 12.00
CA THR A 442 -18.59 16.25 11.82
C THR A 442 -17.13 16.68 11.87
N VAL A 443 -16.34 16.09 12.77
CA VAL A 443 -14.89 16.36 12.89
C VAL A 443 -14.13 15.86 11.66
N GLY A 444 -14.38 14.62 11.21
CA GLY A 444 -13.74 14.06 10.02
C GLY A 444 -14.05 14.87 8.77
N PHE A 445 -15.33 15.25 8.62
CA PHE A 445 -15.81 16.07 7.51
C PHE A 445 -15.16 17.46 7.52
N ALA A 446 -15.19 18.16 8.67
CA ALA A 446 -14.59 19.47 8.81
C ALA A 446 -13.06 19.46 8.63
N ALA A 447 -12.37 18.39 9.05
CA ALA A 447 -10.92 18.26 8.89
C ALA A 447 -10.52 18.23 7.41
N VAL A 448 -11.19 17.41 6.59
CA VAL A 448 -10.89 17.34 5.15
C VAL A 448 -11.30 18.62 4.44
N MET A 449 -12.46 19.19 4.77
CA MET A 449 -12.87 20.50 4.27
C MET A 449 -11.78 21.55 4.53
N LEU A 450 -11.28 21.64 5.77
CA LEU A 450 -10.22 22.58 6.13
C LEU A 450 -8.93 22.32 5.34
N MET A 451 -8.54 21.05 5.20
CA MET A 451 -7.32 20.67 4.48
C MET A 451 -7.39 20.96 2.98
N ILE A 452 -8.57 20.92 2.36
CA ILE A 452 -8.73 21.20 0.93
C ILE A 452 -8.65 22.70 0.63
N PHE A 453 -9.17 23.54 1.53
CA PHE A 453 -9.33 24.99 1.29
C PHE A 453 -8.28 25.90 1.96
N ILE A 454 -7.32 25.35 2.69
CA ILE A 454 -6.16 26.07 3.28
C ILE A 454 -4.88 25.53 2.66
#